data_AF-A0A398B6B2-F1
#
_entry.id   AF-A0A398B6B2-F1
#
_cell.length_a   1.000
_cell.length_b   1.000
_cell.length_c   1.000
_cell.angle_alpha   90.00
_cell.angle_beta   90.00
_cell.angle_gamma   90.00
#
_symmetry.space_group_name_H-M   'P 1'
#
loop_
_entity.id
_entity.type
_entity.pdbx_description
1 polymer ?
#
loop_
_entity_poly.entity_id
_entity_poly.type
_entity_poly.pdbx_seq_one_letter_code
_entity_poly.pdbx_strand_id
1 'polypeptide(L)'
;MGPEPISIPEHFTVDWYTNQKAQRKTDAEIAEELFVSYATFAKWKNRIGWKAGAGLKYCGRKVLPVTDRVAELFSNKLKLKDIAMTLGISEPTVRSHLRRAGLKRANP
;
A
#
# COMPACT_ATOMS: atom_id res chain seq x y z
N MET A 1 -3.03 -6.12 -39.66
CA MET A 1 -3.89 -5.73 -38.54
C MET A 1 -3.00 -5.56 -37.31
N GLY A 2 -3.07 -4.42 -36.64
CA GLY A 2 -2.36 -4.24 -35.37
C GLY A 2 -3.04 -5.06 -34.25
N PRO A 3 -2.35 -5.31 -33.12
CA PRO A 3 -2.98 -5.96 -31.99
C PRO A 3 -4.16 -5.11 -31.48
N GLU A 4 -5.27 -5.77 -31.15
CA GLU A 4 -6.41 -5.07 -30.55
C GLU A 4 -5.99 -4.42 -29.21
N PRO A 5 -6.45 -3.21 -28.92
CA PRO A 5 -6.14 -2.55 -27.66
C PRO A 5 -6.71 -3.39 -26.50
N ILE A 6 -5.86 -3.71 -25.52
CA ILE A 6 -6.29 -4.46 -24.34
C ILE A 6 -7.38 -3.66 -23.61
N SER A 7 -8.59 -4.22 -23.60
CA SER A 7 -9.77 -3.66 -22.95
C SER A 7 -9.64 -3.68 -21.43
N ILE A 8 -10.20 -2.67 -20.76
CA ILE A 8 -10.23 -2.60 -19.30
C ILE A 8 -11.26 -3.64 -18.80
N PRO A 9 -10.91 -4.52 -17.85
CA PRO A 9 -11.87 -5.43 -17.23
C PRO A 9 -12.97 -4.66 -16.51
N GLU A 10 -14.22 -5.12 -16.60
CA GLU A 10 -15.37 -4.43 -15.98
C GLU A 10 -15.23 -4.26 -14.46
N HIS A 11 -14.57 -5.21 -13.79
CA HIS A 11 -14.31 -5.15 -12.36
C HIS A 11 -13.18 -4.18 -11.97
N PHE A 12 -12.43 -3.65 -12.94
CA PHE A 12 -11.36 -2.68 -12.70
C PHE A 12 -11.95 -1.29 -12.47
N THR A 13 -12.46 -1.06 -11.26
CA THR A 13 -13.05 0.22 -10.82
C THR A 13 -12.17 0.92 -9.79
N VAL A 14 -12.47 2.19 -9.49
CA VAL A 14 -11.78 2.94 -8.42
C VAL A 14 -11.95 2.24 -7.07
N ASP A 15 -13.14 1.71 -6.77
CA ASP A 15 -13.43 1.02 -5.52
C ASP A 15 -12.67 -0.30 -5.41
N TRP A 16 -12.65 -1.09 -6.49
CA TRP A 16 -11.86 -2.32 -6.53
C TRP A 16 -10.38 -2.04 -6.32
N TYR A 17 -9.82 -1.06 -7.03
CA TYR A 17 -8.42 -0.70 -6.87
C TYR A 17 -8.13 -0.22 -5.45
N THR A 18 -9.02 0.59 -4.86
CA THR A 18 -8.90 1.05 -3.47
C THR A 18 -8.88 -0.13 -2.49
N ASN A 19 -9.71 -1.16 -2.71
CA ASN A 19 -9.68 -2.39 -1.92
C ASN A 19 -8.34 -3.13 -2.06
N GLN A 20 -7.79 -3.26 -3.29
CA GLN A 20 -6.45 -3.85 -3.48
C GLN A 20 -5.36 -3.05 -2.73
N LYS A 21 -5.46 -1.71 -2.70
CA LYS A 21 -4.55 -0.86 -1.92
C LYS A 21 -4.74 -1.02 -0.41
N ALA A 22 -5.97 -1.26 0.06
CA ALA A 22 -6.26 -1.57 1.45
C ALA A 22 -5.65 -2.92 1.87
N GLN A 23 -5.62 -3.90 0.96
CA GLN A 23 -4.89 -5.16 1.09
C GLN A 23 -3.36 -4.99 0.93
N ARG A 24 -2.89 -3.74 0.81
CA ARG A 24 -1.47 -3.36 0.68
C ARG A 24 -0.77 -3.86 -0.58
N LYS A 25 -1.49 -4.35 -1.60
CA LYS A 25 -0.88 -4.73 -2.86
C LYS A 25 -0.20 -3.55 -3.57
N THR A 26 0.97 -3.81 -4.11
CA THR A 26 1.71 -2.90 -4.96
C THR A 26 1.10 -2.86 -6.36
N ASP A 27 1.31 -1.77 -7.08
CA ASP A 27 0.82 -1.65 -8.45
C ASP A 27 1.44 -2.69 -9.39
N ALA A 28 2.64 -3.20 -9.05
CA ALA A 28 3.29 -4.27 -9.78
C ALA A 28 2.58 -5.61 -9.56
N GLU A 29 2.32 -5.98 -8.30
CA GLU A 29 1.58 -7.21 -7.95
C GLU A 29 0.18 -7.21 -8.57
N ILE A 30 -0.53 -6.07 -8.53
CA ILE A 30 -1.86 -5.97 -9.14
C ILE A 30 -1.78 -6.10 -10.66
N ALA A 31 -0.74 -5.52 -11.31
CA ALA A 31 -0.55 -5.66 -12.74
C ALA A 31 -0.22 -7.11 -13.15
N GLU A 32 0.61 -7.81 -12.36
CA GLU A 32 0.91 -9.23 -12.53
C GLU A 32 -0.35 -10.10 -12.37
N GLU A 33 -1.17 -9.85 -11.34
CA GLU A 33 -2.43 -10.57 -11.10
C GLU A 33 -3.44 -10.37 -12.24
N LEU A 34 -3.42 -9.19 -12.88
CA LEU A 34 -4.24 -8.88 -14.05
C LEU A 34 -3.59 -9.36 -15.37
N PHE A 35 -2.43 -10.01 -15.32
CA PHE A 35 -1.65 -10.46 -16.47
C PHE A 35 -1.38 -9.35 -17.50
N VAL A 36 -1.15 -8.12 -17.02
CA VAL A 36 -0.85 -6.96 -17.85
C VAL A 36 0.48 -6.32 -17.49
N SER A 37 1.08 -5.66 -18.48
CA SER A 37 2.25 -4.82 -18.20
C SER A 37 1.90 -3.67 -17.26
N TYR A 38 2.87 -3.23 -16.45
CA TYR A 38 2.74 -2.05 -15.61
C TYR A 38 2.30 -0.80 -16.40
N ALA A 39 2.77 -0.65 -17.64
CA ALA A 39 2.41 0.47 -18.50
C ALA A 39 0.92 0.42 -18.91
N THR A 40 0.40 -0.77 -19.22
CA THR A 40 -1.04 -0.98 -19.50
C THR A 40 -1.88 -0.66 -18.27
N PHE A 41 -1.47 -1.18 -17.11
CA PHE A 41 -2.11 -0.90 -15.83
C PHE A 41 -2.15 0.60 -15.49
N ALA A 42 -1.05 1.33 -15.71
CA ALA A 42 -0.99 2.78 -15.51
C ALA A 42 -1.98 3.53 -16.42
N LYS A 43 -2.14 3.11 -17.68
CA LYS A 43 -3.15 3.66 -18.59
C LYS A 43 -4.57 3.39 -18.11
N TRP A 44 -4.85 2.18 -17.62
CA TRP A 44 -6.16 1.82 -17.08
C TRP A 44 -6.52 2.68 -15.87
N LYS A 45 -5.60 2.90 -14.93
CA LYS A 45 -5.79 3.81 -13.79
C LYS A 45 -6.21 5.22 -14.24
N ASN A 46 -5.54 5.77 -15.24
CA ASN A 46 -5.88 7.10 -15.78
C ASN A 46 -7.29 7.11 -16.40
N ARG A 47 -7.68 6.04 -17.11
CA ARG A 47 -9.00 5.91 -17.75
C ARG A 47 -10.15 5.80 -16.75
N ILE A 48 -9.94 5.14 -15.61
CA ILE A 48 -10.95 5.07 -14.53
C ILE A 48 -10.95 6.33 -13.64
N GLY A 49 -10.19 7.36 -13.99
CA GLY A 49 -10.14 8.62 -13.26
C GLY A 49 -9.31 8.60 -11.97
N TRP A 50 -8.44 7.60 -11.77
CA TRP A 50 -7.55 7.57 -10.62
C TRP A 50 -6.50 8.69 -10.70
N LYS A 51 -6.62 9.71 -9.83
CA LYS A 51 -5.63 10.79 -9.72
C LYS A 51 -4.60 10.49 -8.64
N ALA A 52 -3.33 10.41 -9.03
CA ALA A 52 -2.20 10.30 -8.12
C ALA A 52 -2.16 11.53 -7.18
N GLY A 53 -2.69 11.38 -5.97
CA GLY A 53 -2.82 12.48 -5.01
C GLY A 53 -3.86 12.26 -3.91
N ALA A 54 -4.79 11.32 -4.10
CA ALA A 54 -5.90 11.04 -3.18
C ALA A 54 -5.50 10.27 -1.89
N GLY A 55 -4.58 10.81 -1.09
CA GLY A 55 -4.40 10.41 0.32
C GLY A 55 -3.64 9.11 0.59
N LEU A 56 -3.26 8.34 -0.43
CA LEU A 56 -2.56 7.05 -0.29
C LEU A 56 -1.02 7.17 -0.30
N LYS A 57 -0.43 8.12 0.45
CA LYS A 57 1.03 8.43 0.38
C LYS A 57 1.97 7.21 0.57
N TYR A 58 1.50 6.12 1.15
CA TYR A 58 2.29 4.92 1.45
C TYR A 58 1.71 3.62 0.88
N CYS A 59 0.59 3.66 0.17
CA CYS A 59 -0.16 2.46 -0.20
C CYS A 59 0.46 1.80 -1.43
N GLY A 60 0.85 0.53 -1.28
CA GLY A 60 1.59 -0.25 -2.28
C GLY A 60 3.01 0.22 -2.53
N ARG A 61 3.65 0.85 -1.54
CA ARG A 61 5.12 0.73 -1.41
C ARG A 61 5.43 -0.61 -0.75
N LYS A 62 6.49 -1.28 -1.21
CA LYS A 62 7.03 -2.47 -0.54
C LYS A 62 7.24 -2.16 0.93
N VAL A 63 6.62 -2.96 1.79
CA VAL A 63 6.76 -2.82 3.23
C VAL A 63 8.17 -3.27 3.58
N LEU A 64 8.92 -2.42 4.30
CA LEU A 64 10.24 -2.83 4.81
C LEU A 64 10.00 -3.85 5.93
N PRO A 65 10.82 -4.92 6.07
CA PRO A 65 10.66 -5.91 7.14
C PRO A 65 10.55 -5.30 8.55
N VAL A 66 11.30 -4.21 8.79
CA VAL A 66 11.23 -3.43 10.03
C VAL A 66 9.82 -2.87 10.29
N THR A 67 9.09 -2.49 9.24
CA THR A 67 7.73 -1.96 9.35
C THR A 67 6.74 -3.03 9.79
N ASP A 68 6.86 -4.25 9.27
CA ASP A 68 6.01 -5.37 9.69
C ASP A 68 6.32 -5.75 11.13
N ARG A 69 7.60 -5.79 11.50
CA ARG A 69 8.00 -6.06 12.89
C ARG A 69 7.50 -4.99 13.87
N VAL A 70 7.56 -3.71 13.48
CA VAL A 70 6.97 -2.61 14.26
C VAL A 70 5.45 -2.80 14.41
N ALA A 71 4.75 -3.15 13.33
CA ALA A 71 3.31 -3.37 13.35
C ALA A 71 2.91 -4.57 14.25
N GLU A 72 3.65 -5.67 14.18
CA GLU A 72 3.45 -6.85 15.01
C GLU A 72 3.61 -6.53 16.51
N LEU A 73 4.73 -5.87 16.89
CA LEU A 73 4.97 -5.48 18.28
C LEU A 73 3.91 -4.48 18.79
N PHE A 74 3.45 -3.59 17.92
CA PHE A 74 2.38 -2.66 18.26
C PHE A 74 1.03 -3.35 18.45
N SER A 75 0.68 -4.34 17.61
CA SER A 75 -0.50 -5.19 17.78
C SER A 75 -0.47 -5.98 19.09
N ASN A 76 0.73 -6.36 19.55
CA ASN A 76 0.96 -6.97 20.87
C ASN A 76 0.87 -5.98 22.05
N LYS A 77 0.38 -4.75 21.82
CA LYS A 77 0.20 -3.67 22.81
C LYS A 77 1.48 -3.16 23.47
N LEU A 78 2.66 -3.36 22.87
CA LEU A 78 3.88 -2.72 23.35
C LEU A 78 3.82 -1.20 23.15
N LYS A 79 4.44 -0.45 24.07
CA LYS A 79 4.56 1.00 23.93
C LYS A 79 5.63 1.33 22.87
N LEU A 80 5.49 2.49 22.23
CA LEU A 80 6.44 2.96 21.21
C LEU A 80 7.89 2.96 21.69
N LYS A 81 8.11 3.34 22.95
CA LYS A 81 9.44 3.36 23.58
C LYS A 81 10.05 1.97 23.68
N ASP A 82 9.25 0.97 24.05
CA ASP A 82 9.70 -0.41 24.18
C ASP A 82 10.01 -1.02 22.79
N ILE A 83 9.17 -0.70 21.79
CA ILE A 83 9.39 -1.07 20.38
C ILE A 83 10.68 -0.44 19.85
N ALA A 84 10.88 0.85 20.11
CA ALA A 84 12.07 1.61 19.72
C ALA A 84 13.34 0.97 20.29
N MET A 85 13.33 0.66 21.58
CA MET A 85 14.44 -0.02 22.26
C MET A 85 14.69 -1.43 21.72
N THR A 86 13.63 -2.22 21.52
CA THR A 86 13.72 -3.60 21.01
C THR A 86 14.34 -3.67 19.61
N LEU A 87 14.03 -2.68 18.76
CA LEU A 87 14.48 -2.64 17.38
C LEU A 87 15.71 -1.74 17.16
N GLY A 88 16.22 -1.09 18.21
CA GLY A 88 17.36 -0.16 18.12
C GLY A 88 17.09 1.07 17.25
N ILE A 89 15.84 1.54 17.18
CA ILE A 89 15.44 2.70 16.37
C ILE A 89 14.79 3.80 17.23
N SER A 90 14.72 5.02 16.70
CA SER A 90 14.09 6.13 17.42
C SER A 90 12.55 6.00 17.47
N GLU A 91 11.91 6.53 18.52
CA GLU A 91 10.43 6.60 18.60
C GLU A 91 9.77 7.32 17.41
N PRO A 92 10.32 8.44 16.88
CA PRO A 92 9.85 9.03 15.62
C PRO A 92 9.90 8.06 14.45
N THR A 93 10.95 7.24 14.35
CA THR A 93 11.08 6.19 13.32
C THR A 93 9.98 5.14 13.47
N VAL A 94 9.71 4.68 14.69
CA VAL A 94 8.58 3.76 14.98
C VAL A 94 7.25 4.38 14.53
N ARG A 95 6.99 5.65 14.85
CA ARG A 95 5.77 6.36 14.42
C ARG A 95 5.65 6.46 12.91
N SER A 96 6.77 6.68 12.21
CA SER A 96 6.83 6.68 10.75
C SER A 96 6.46 5.29 10.19
N HIS A 97 7.02 4.22 10.74
CA HIS A 97 6.67 2.85 10.34
C HIS A 97 5.20 2.52 10.58
N LEU A 98 4.62 2.89 11.73
CA LEU A 98 3.19 2.68 12.00
C LEU A 98 2.30 3.42 10.99
N ARG A 99 2.64 4.68 10.66
CA ARG A 99 1.94 5.43 9.60
C ARG A 99 2.04 4.72 8.24
N ARG A 100 3.19 4.16 7.91
CA ARG A 100 3.41 3.39 6.66
C ARG A 100 2.62 2.07 6.67
N ALA A 101 2.46 1.45 7.83
CA ALA A 101 1.59 0.30 8.04
C ALA A 101 0.09 0.68 8.08
N GLY A 102 -0.29 1.96 7.95
CA GLY A 102 -1.68 2.39 8.08
C GLY A 102 -2.26 2.25 9.50
N LEU A 103 -1.42 1.93 10.49
CA LEU A 103 -1.80 1.87 11.89
C LEU A 103 -1.77 3.29 12.46
N LYS A 104 -2.95 3.88 12.66
CA LYS A 104 -3.09 5.11 13.44
C LYS A 104 -3.29 4.74 14.90
N ARG A 105 -2.69 5.50 15.81
CA ARG A 105 -3.02 5.43 17.24
C ARG A 105 -4.51 5.74 17.38
N ALA A 106 -5.26 4.87 18.06
CA ALA A 106 -6.44 5.34 18.77
C ALA A 106 -5.92 6.32 19.82
N ASN A 107 -6.39 7.56 19.77
CA ASN A 107 -6.11 8.52 20.83
C ASN A 107 -6.76 7.96 22.11
N PRO A 108 -6.05 7.82 23.24
CA PRO A 108 -6.70 7.60 24.51
C PRO A 108 -7.61 8.79 24.85
#